data_AF-A0A932UR12-F1
#
_entry.id   AF-A0A932UR12-F1
#
_cell.length_a   1.000
_cell.length_b   1.000
_cell.length_c   1.000
_cell.angle_alpha   90.00
_cell.angle_beta   90.00
_cell.angle_gamma   90.00
#
_symmetry.space_group_name_H-M   'P 1'
#
loop_
_entity.id
_entity.type
_entity.pdbx_description
1 polymer ?
#
loop_
_entity_poly.entity_id
_entity_poly.type
_entity_poly.pdbx_seq_one_letter_code
_entity_poly.pdbx_strand_id
1 'polypeptide(L)'
;MDIKPDRMVHLGYGKYWRSDAIVGLMPIESERGPGRRTEVYTATLSHPIVASRSEQAILEDMALASGEQFQMQEARAVMGDMVDALTDIPDVLRRLLANEARFDVEAWVRRLRETVKTAGVESPDQSELFG
;
A
#
# COMPACT_ATOMS: atom_id res chain seq x y z
N MET A 1 -1.35 11.92 -9.64
CA MET A 1 -2.06 11.05 -8.68
C MET A 1 -3.35 10.66 -9.35
N ASP A 2 -3.58 9.36 -9.57
CA ASP A 2 -4.81 8.85 -10.18
C ASP A 2 -5.77 8.44 -9.06
N ILE A 3 -6.98 9.02 -9.01
CA ILE A 3 -7.98 8.70 -7.97
C ILE A 3 -8.81 7.54 -8.50
N LYS A 4 -8.85 6.43 -7.76
CA LYS A 4 -9.68 5.28 -8.15
C LYS A 4 -11.13 5.50 -7.69
N PRO A 5 -12.13 5.38 -8.58
CA PRO A 5 -13.53 5.47 -8.20
C PRO A 5 -13.99 4.24 -7.37
N ASP A 6 -15.19 4.32 -6.77
CA ASP A 6 -15.86 3.22 -6.06
C ASP A 6 -15.15 2.66 -4.80
N ARG A 7 -14.12 3.34 -4.29
CA ARG A 7 -13.37 2.90 -3.10
C ARG A 7 -13.91 3.51 -1.81
N MET A 8 -14.07 2.70 -0.76
CA MET A 8 -14.40 3.21 0.57
C MET A 8 -13.16 3.75 1.30
N VAL A 9 -13.20 5.03 1.67
CA VAL A 9 -12.13 5.76 2.35
C VAL A 9 -12.51 6.02 3.79
N HIS A 10 -11.66 5.60 4.74
CA HIS A 10 -11.90 5.82 6.17
C HIS A 10 -11.52 7.25 6.56
N LEU A 11 -12.50 8.03 7.02
CA LEU A 11 -12.33 9.43 7.43
C LEU A 11 -12.06 9.60 8.93
N GLY A 12 -12.06 8.50 9.70
CA GLY A 12 -11.90 8.50 11.15
C GLY A 12 -13.23 8.40 11.91
N TYR A 13 -13.16 7.93 13.16
CA TYR A 13 -14.34 7.70 14.03
C TYR A 13 -15.45 6.87 13.36
N GLY A 14 -15.09 5.85 12.58
CA GLY A 14 -16.07 4.97 11.92
C GLY A 14 -16.81 5.60 10.75
N LYS A 15 -16.38 6.77 10.26
CA LYS A 15 -16.93 7.41 9.07
C LYS A 15 -16.19 6.89 7.83
N TYR A 16 -16.95 6.51 6.81
CA TYR A 16 -16.41 6.04 5.54
C TYR A 16 -17.15 6.70 4.39
N TRP A 17 -16.42 7.11 3.35
CA TRP A 17 -17.00 7.71 2.16
C TRP A 17 -16.39 7.14 0.89
N ARG A 18 -17.17 7.12 -0.18
CA ARG A 18 -16.67 6.72 -1.49
C ARG A 18 -15.68 7.75 -2.05
N SER A 19 -14.57 7.28 -2.60
CA SER A 19 -13.49 8.10 -3.15
C SER A 19 -13.97 9.04 -4.26
N ASP A 20 -14.83 8.55 -5.15
CA ASP A 20 -15.44 9.33 -6.24
C ASP A 20 -16.54 10.29 -5.76
N ALA A 21 -17.05 10.09 -4.54
CA ALA A 21 -17.98 11.01 -3.90
C ALA A 21 -17.27 12.11 -3.10
N ILE A 22 -15.94 12.01 -2.88
CA ILE A 22 -15.13 13.06 -2.24
C ILE A 22 -14.68 14.04 -3.32
N VAL A 23 -15.16 15.28 -3.23
CA VAL A 23 -14.92 16.33 -4.23
C VAL A 23 -13.95 17.40 -3.75
N GLY A 24 -13.56 17.37 -2.47
CA GLY A 24 -12.60 18.30 -1.92
C GLY A 24 -12.12 17.91 -0.52
N LEU A 25 -10.90 18.33 -0.20
CA LEU A 25 -10.29 18.16 1.10
C LEU A 25 -9.68 19.50 1.52
N MET A 26 -9.98 19.95 2.74
CA MET A 26 -9.46 21.20 3.27
C MET A 26 -8.88 20.96 4.67
N PRO A 27 -7.56 21.08 4.87
CA PRO A 27 -6.96 21.01 6.19
C PRO A 27 -7.55 22.07 7.13
N ILE A 28 -7.82 21.68 8.38
CA ILE A 28 -8.28 22.60 9.42
C ILE A 28 -7.04 23.19 10.12
N GLU A 29 -6.82 24.48 9.93
CA GLU A 29 -5.67 25.24 10.46
C GLU A 29 -5.97 25.89 11.82
N SER A 30 -7.15 26.49 11.99
CA SER A 30 -7.59 27.17 13.23
C SER A 30 -8.66 26.36 13.97
N GLU A 31 -8.83 26.61 15.29
CA GLU A 31 -9.83 25.94 16.14
C GLU A 31 -9.77 24.39 16.11
N ARG A 32 -8.55 23.87 16.06
CA ARG A 32 -8.26 22.44 16.01
C ARG A 32 -8.65 21.76 17.33
N GLY A 33 -9.92 21.42 17.45
CA GLY A 33 -10.44 20.54 18.50
C GLY A 33 -9.87 19.11 18.40
N PRO A 34 -10.10 18.27 19.41
CA PRO A 34 -9.73 16.85 19.37
C PRO A 34 -10.30 16.18 18.11
N GLY A 35 -9.43 15.50 17.34
CA GLY A 35 -9.87 14.74 16.17
C GLY A 35 -10.39 15.57 14.99
N ARG A 36 -10.21 16.90 14.97
CA ARG A 36 -10.51 17.75 13.81
C ARG A 36 -9.24 17.96 13.01
N ARG A 37 -9.15 17.41 11.80
CA ARG A 37 -7.93 17.48 10.97
C ARG A 37 -8.20 18.04 9.58
N THR A 38 -9.27 17.58 8.94
CA THR A 38 -9.62 17.94 7.56
C THR A 38 -11.13 18.00 7.40
N GLU A 39 -11.61 19.00 6.68
CA GLU A 39 -12.97 19.07 6.17
C GLU A 39 -13.03 18.35 4.83
N VAL A 40 -13.91 17.35 4.73
CA VAL A 40 -14.09 16.52 3.55
C VAL A 40 -15.39 16.91 2.88
N TYR A 41 -15.28 17.52 1.71
CA TYR A 41 -16.41 17.92 0.89
C TYR A 41 -16.84 16.74 0.03
N THR A 42 -18.13 16.46 0.03
CA THR A 42 -18.70 15.32 -0.70
C THR A 42 -19.77 15.79 -1.67
N ALA A 43 -19.95 15.08 -2.78
CA ALA A 43 -21.00 15.37 -3.74
C ALA A 43 -22.42 15.17 -3.17
N THR A 44 -22.53 14.39 -2.10
CA THR A 44 -23.80 13.90 -1.54
C THR A 44 -24.32 14.70 -0.36
N LEU A 45 -23.49 15.49 0.32
CA LEU A 45 -23.84 16.22 1.53
C LEU A 45 -23.65 17.73 1.34
N SER A 46 -24.54 18.52 1.96
CA SER A 46 -24.49 19.98 1.92
C SER A 46 -23.45 20.62 2.84
N HIS A 47 -22.91 19.85 3.79
CA HIS A 47 -21.91 20.32 4.75
C HIS A 47 -20.71 19.35 4.77
N PRO A 48 -19.48 19.85 5.00
CA PRO A 48 -18.30 19.00 4.99
C PRO A 48 -18.31 18.02 6.17
N ILE A 49 -17.77 16.83 5.93
CA ILE A 49 -17.51 15.85 6.98
C ILE A 49 -16.19 16.23 7.64
N VAL A 50 -16.22 16.48 8.95
CA VAL A 50 -14.99 16.66 9.72
C VAL A 50 -14.33 15.29 9.95
N ALA A 51 -13.16 15.10 9.33
CA ALA A 51 -12.32 13.93 9.43
C ALA A 51 -11.25 14.11 10.52
N SER A 52 -10.87 12.99 11.14
CA SER A 52 -9.78 12.94 12.12
C SER A 52 -8.43 12.56 11.53
N ARG A 53 -8.35 12.57 10.20
CA ARG A 53 -7.16 12.27 9.41
C ARG A 53 -6.74 13.49 8.62
N SER A 54 -5.45 13.60 8.30
CA SER A 54 -4.94 14.65 7.42
C SER A 54 -5.42 14.45 5.99
N GLU A 55 -5.46 15.55 5.24
CA GLU A 55 -5.71 15.55 3.79
C GLU A 55 -4.79 14.55 3.08
N GLN A 56 -3.49 14.61 3.36
CA GLN A 56 -2.51 13.72 2.76
C GLN A 56 -2.83 12.23 2.99
N ALA A 57 -3.20 11.85 4.21
CA ALA A 57 -3.55 10.46 4.51
C ALA A 57 -4.86 10.03 3.81
N ILE A 58 -5.80 10.96 3.63
CA ILE A 58 -7.04 10.69 2.88
C ILE A 58 -6.74 10.56 1.38
N LEU A 59 -5.87 11.42 0.83
CA LEU A 59 -5.42 11.34 -0.56
C LEU A 59 -4.65 10.05 -0.86
N GLU A 60 -3.77 9.63 0.05
CA GLU A 60 -3.07 8.35 -0.04
C GLU A 60 -4.08 7.19 -0.06
N ASP A 61 -5.07 7.19 0.83
CA ASP A 61 -6.13 6.19 0.81
C ASP A 61 -6.99 6.22 -0.46
N MET A 62 -7.21 7.40 -1.05
CA MET A 62 -7.92 7.59 -2.33
C MET A 62 -7.08 7.15 -3.54
N ALA A 63 -5.75 7.20 -3.43
CA ALA A 63 -4.80 6.91 -4.51
C ALA A 63 -4.19 5.49 -4.47
N LEU A 64 -4.17 4.83 -3.30
CA LEU A 64 -3.62 3.49 -3.12
C LEU A 64 -4.51 2.47 -3.85
N ALA A 65 -4.05 1.99 -5.00
CA ALA A 65 -4.67 0.88 -5.70
C ALA A 65 -4.56 -0.42 -4.85
N SER A 66 -5.65 -1.20 -4.91
CA SER A 66 -6.02 -2.46 -4.21
C SER A 66 -5.14 -3.02 -3.07
N GLY A 67 -5.79 -3.66 -2.08
CA GLY A 67 -5.11 -4.45 -1.05
C GLY A 67 -4.16 -5.52 -1.60
N GLU A 68 -4.36 -5.99 -2.82
CA GLU A 68 -3.40 -6.85 -3.55
C GLU A 68 -2.09 -6.14 -3.87
N GLN A 69 -2.09 -4.85 -4.23
CA GLN A 69 -0.84 -4.12 -4.47
C GLN A 69 -0.09 -3.83 -3.17
N PHE A 70 -0.79 -3.62 -2.06
CA PHE A 70 -0.16 -3.56 -0.74
C PHE A 70 0.43 -4.91 -0.36
N GLN A 71 -0.32 -6.02 -0.51
CA GLN A 71 0.17 -7.38 -0.28
C GLN A 71 1.34 -7.73 -1.22
N MET A 72 1.32 -7.27 -2.47
CA MET A 72 2.39 -7.47 -3.44
C MET A 72 3.62 -6.65 -3.08
N GLN A 73 3.44 -5.42 -2.58
CA GLN A 73 4.52 -4.57 -2.07
C GLN A 73 5.11 -5.12 -0.78
N GLU A 74 4.29 -5.65 0.12
CA GLU A 74 4.71 -6.30 1.37
C GLU A 74 5.44 -7.61 1.09
N ALA A 75 4.88 -8.47 0.23
CA ALA A 75 5.55 -9.69 -0.25
C ALA A 75 6.87 -9.36 -0.96
N ARG A 76 6.92 -8.24 -1.71
CA ARG A 76 8.15 -7.75 -2.34
C ARG A 76 9.17 -7.26 -1.32
N ALA A 77 8.75 -6.54 -0.29
CA ALA A 77 9.62 -6.11 0.79
C ALA A 77 10.23 -7.32 1.51
N VAL A 78 9.40 -8.29 1.89
CA VAL A 78 9.85 -9.55 2.52
C VAL A 78 10.79 -10.34 1.60
N MET A 79 10.49 -10.44 0.30
CA MET A 79 11.40 -11.08 -0.67
C MET A 79 12.72 -10.33 -0.84
N GLY A 80 12.70 -9.00 -0.77
CA GLY A 80 13.90 -8.15 -0.76
C GLY A 80 14.77 -8.42 0.46
N ASP A 81 14.16 -8.38 1.65
CA ASP A 81 14.82 -8.66 2.93
C ASP A 81 15.43 -10.07 2.94
N MET A 82 14.75 -11.06 2.38
CA MET A 82 15.27 -12.42 2.24
C MET A 82 16.48 -12.50 1.30
N VAL A 83 16.46 -11.75 0.19
CA VAL A 83 17.60 -11.68 -0.74
C VAL A 83 18.82 -11.04 -0.06
N ASP A 84 18.60 -9.99 0.72
CA ASP A 84 19.68 -9.31 1.45
C ASP A 84 20.25 -10.23 2.54
N ALA A 85 19.40 -10.90 3.33
CA ALA A 85 19.83 -11.89 4.32
C ALA A 85 20.64 -13.05 3.70
N LEU A 86 20.25 -13.56 2.53
CA LEU A 86 21.02 -14.57 1.79
C LEU A 86 22.37 -14.02 1.30
N THR A 87 22.41 -12.74 0.93
CA THR A 87 23.63 -12.04 0.48
C THR A 87 24.58 -11.75 1.64
N ASP A 88 24.08 -11.67 2.87
CA ASP A 88 24.93 -11.45 4.05
C ASP A 88 25.55 -12.75 4.61
N ILE A 89 25.16 -13.93 4.11
CA ILE A 89 25.74 -15.20 4.56
C ILE A 89 27.25 -15.23 4.24
N PRO A 90 28.13 -15.48 5.24
CA PRO A 90 29.56 -15.63 5.03
C PRO A 90 29.93 -16.75 4.04
N ASP A 91 30.96 -16.55 3.23
CA ASP A 91 31.40 -17.49 2.18
C ASP A 91 31.64 -18.92 2.67
N VAL A 92 32.16 -19.08 3.89
CA VAL A 92 32.40 -20.40 4.47
C VAL A 92 31.09 -21.17 4.64
N LEU A 93 30.02 -20.51 5.10
CA LEU A 93 28.70 -21.12 5.24
C LEU A 93 28.04 -21.35 3.87
N ARG A 94 28.23 -20.45 2.91
CA ARG A 94 27.74 -20.67 1.53
C ARG A 94 28.33 -21.93 0.90
N ARG A 95 29.64 -22.15 1.07
CA ARG A 95 30.33 -23.36 0.56
C ARG A 95 29.79 -24.63 1.22
N LEU A 96 29.53 -24.59 2.53
CA LEU A 96 28.93 -25.73 3.24
C LEU A 96 27.51 -26.01 2.75
N LEU A 97 26.67 -24.99 2.58
CA LEU A 97 25.31 -25.14 2.04
C LEU A 97 25.30 -25.73 0.63
N ALA A 98 26.22 -25.30 -0.24
CA ALA A 98 26.35 -25.83 -1.58
C ALA A 98 26.78 -27.32 -1.59
N ASN A 99 27.75 -27.67 -0.75
CA ASN A 99 28.35 -29.01 -0.76
C ASN A 99 27.53 -30.05 0.00
N GLU A 100 26.98 -29.69 1.17
CA GLU A 100 26.31 -30.61 2.08
C GLU A 100 24.79 -30.61 1.90
N ALA A 101 24.20 -29.45 1.62
CA ALA A 101 22.75 -29.29 1.48
C ALA A 101 22.28 -29.13 0.03
N ARG A 102 23.20 -29.15 -0.95
CA ARG A 102 22.92 -28.86 -2.37
C ARG A 102 22.14 -27.56 -2.57
N PHE A 103 22.40 -26.57 -1.71
CA PHE A 103 21.72 -25.28 -1.71
C PHE A 103 22.66 -24.21 -2.25
N ASP A 104 22.49 -23.87 -3.54
CA ASP A 104 23.25 -22.81 -4.19
C ASP A 104 22.59 -21.44 -3.90
N VAL A 105 23.18 -20.71 -2.95
CA VAL A 105 22.71 -19.40 -2.51
C VAL A 105 22.67 -18.40 -3.68
N GLU A 106 23.66 -18.43 -4.57
CA GLU A 106 23.75 -17.48 -5.69
C GLU A 106 22.66 -17.74 -6.74
N ALA A 107 22.41 -19.00 -7.04
CA ALA A 107 21.32 -19.40 -7.94
C ALA A 107 19.95 -18.97 -7.40
N TRP A 108 19.71 -19.13 -6.09
CA TRP A 108 18.48 -18.70 -5.44
C TRP A 108 18.33 -17.17 -5.42
N VAL A 109 19.39 -16.43 -5.08
CA VAL A 109 19.38 -14.96 -5.12
C VAL A 109 19.05 -14.45 -6.52
N ARG A 110 19.65 -15.02 -7.57
CA ARG A 110 19.36 -14.63 -8.96
C ARG A 110 17.87 -14.83 -9.29
N ARG A 111 17.32 -16.01 -8.99
CA ARG A 111 15.92 -16.35 -9.26
C ARG A 111 14.93 -15.45 -8.52
N LEU A 112 15.20 -15.15 -7.24
CA LEU A 112 14.35 -14.27 -6.43
C LEU A 112 14.36 -12.84 -6.98
N ARG A 113 15.53 -12.31 -7.37
CA ARG A 113 15.65 -10.99 -7.99
C ARG A 113 14.88 -10.89 -9.33
N GLU A 114 14.84 -11.96 -10.12
CA GLU A 114 14.07 -12.02 -11.36
C GLU A 114 12.55 -12.03 -11.11
N THR A 115 12.11 -12.78 -10.09
CA THR A 115 10.68 -12.88 -9.71
C THR A 115 10.15 -11.53 -9.20
N VAL A 116 10.92 -10.84 -8.36
CA VAL A 116 10.58 -9.49 -7.88
C VAL A 116 10.46 -8.47 -9.02
N LYS A 117 11.20 -8.65 -10.13
CA LYS A 117 11.11 -7.78 -11.31
C LYS A 117 9.87 -8.05 -12.17
N THR A 118 9.40 -9.29 -12.26
CA THR A 118 8.31 -9.70 -13.18
C THR A 118 6.91 -9.47 -12.60
N ALA A 119 6.76 -9.54 -11.27
CA ALA A 119 5.52 -9.32 -10.53
C ALA A 119 4.86 -7.92 -10.66
N GLY A 120 5.47 -6.96 -11.35
CA GLY A 120 4.97 -5.58 -11.44
C GLY A 120 3.93 -5.30 -12.54
N VAL A 121 3.46 -6.32 -13.27
CA VAL A 121 2.76 -6.10 -14.56
C VAL A 121 1.25 -6.40 -14.55
N GLU A 122 0.67 -7.19 -13.64
CA GLU A 122 -0.76 -7.53 -13.72
C GLU A 122 -1.43 -7.64 -12.34
N SER A 123 -2.50 -6.88 -12.11
CA SER A 123 -3.52 -7.22 -11.08
C SER A 123 -4.91 -6.69 -11.49
N PRO A 124 -5.99 -7.49 -11.37
CA PRO A 124 -7.36 -7.11 -11.77
C PRO A 124 -8.05 -6.18 -10.76
N ASP A 125 -9.20 -5.65 -11.17
CA ASP A 125 -9.81 -4.42 -10.66
C ASP A 125 -10.87 -4.65 -9.56
N GLN A 126 -10.86 -3.84 -8.49
CA GLN A 126 -11.85 -3.89 -7.39
C GLN A 126 -13.27 -3.45 -7.83
N SER A 127 -13.39 -2.93 -9.04
CA SER A 127 -14.62 -2.48 -9.70
C SER A 127 -15.73 -3.54 -9.79
N GLU A 128 -15.40 -4.83 -9.64
CA GLU A 128 -16.37 -5.93 -9.82
C GLU A 128 -17.30 -6.16 -8.61
N LEU A 129 -17.02 -5.57 -7.44
CA LEU A 129 -17.84 -5.75 -6.23
C LEU A 129 -19.15 -4.95 -6.25
N PHE A 130 -19.30 -4.01 -7.17
CA PHE A 130 -20.46 -3.11 -7.28
C PHE A 130 -21.16 -3.19 -8.65
N GLY A 131 -20.89 -4.26 -9.42
CA GLY A 131 -21.60 -4.59 -10.67
C GLY A 131 -23.00 -5.15 -10.43
#